data_AF-A0A9D1KFC3-F1
#
_entry.id   AF-A0A9D1KFC3-F1
#
_cell.length_a   1.000
_cell.length_b   1.000
_cell.length_c   1.000
_cell.angle_alpha   90.00
_cell.angle_beta   90.00
_cell.angle_gamma   90.00
#
_symmetry.space_group_name_H-M   'P 1'
#
loop_
_entity.id
_entity.type
_entity.pdbx_description
1 polymer ?
#
loop_
_entity_poly.entity_id
_entity_poly.type
_entity_poly.pdbx_seq_one_letter_code
_entity_poly.pdbx_strand_id
1 'polypeptide(L)'
;MKGFRWRLLWTTAVCMMLILCSGCGRNRQVLKILSGSENQELEAILDECSRETGIDIQMEYRGSVDIMRTLEAGGEDYDAVWPASSIWISLGDRQHKIKHARSVSITPVVFGIRRPLAEELGFTEKDVSVKDILAAVEEGKLHFCMTSATQSNSGASAYIGFLNAFLDKQTALTSQDIQDPQLQSKMREFFSGVERSSGSSDWLKDMFLESDYDAMVNYECLIISANQEMEERGEEPLYVVYPYDGLSIADSPLGYLDQGDPDKEEAFLAVQEYLLSDTVQKQIEATGRRIGYQGVSEENKEVFNPGWGIDTERILSPISMPDGPVLMEALNLYQTELRKPSFTIYCLDYSGSMSGTGREQLVEAMGMILIQEQASQYLLQANEQEINGLVLFDETILQEEVEEQPTKENLEGLYQTVEGYSTAGGTDIYQAAIRALEIMGGYDLRGYTPAIILMTDGKSNGIMDFSDFSQAYDEAGLDVPVFSIMFGDAEEGQLEELAEYTHGRVFDGREDLVEAFRSVKGYN
;
A
#
# COMPACT_ATOMS: atom_id res chain seq x y z
N MET A 1 26.13 -68.09 9.39
CA MET A 1 26.71 -67.54 10.62
C MET A 1 25.59 -66.92 11.43
N LYS A 2 25.16 -67.62 12.49
CA LYS A 2 24.08 -67.27 13.42
C LYS A 2 24.69 -67.23 14.81
N GLY A 3 24.39 -66.21 15.59
CA GLY A 3 24.71 -66.15 17.02
C GLY A 3 24.34 -64.77 17.56
N PHE A 4 23.84 -64.60 18.78
CA PHE A 4 23.35 -65.54 19.79
C PHE A 4 22.61 -64.66 20.82
N ARG A 5 21.43 -65.10 21.28
CA ARG A 5 20.64 -64.47 22.36
C ARG A 5 21.23 -64.86 23.72
N TRP A 6 21.26 -63.92 24.69
CA TRP A 6 21.08 -64.07 26.16
C TRP A 6 21.58 -62.78 26.84
N ARG A 7 20.96 -62.12 27.84
CA ARG A 7 19.93 -62.35 28.88
C ARG A 7 19.32 -60.96 29.18
N LEU A 8 18.00 -60.73 29.22
CA LEU A 8 17.00 -61.02 30.26
C LEU A 8 17.30 -60.50 31.69
N LEU A 9 16.33 -59.72 32.18
CA LEU A 9 16.04 -59.26 33.54
C LEU A 9 16.78 -57.99 33.98
N TRP A 10 16.06 -56.87 33.98
CA TRP A 10 15.67 -56.09 35.15
C TRP A 10 14.67 -55.01 34.68
N THR A 11 13.39 -55.36 34.67
CA THR A 11 12.25 -54.46 34.44
C THR A 11 11.38 -54.48 35.67
N THR A 12 11.51 -53.48 36.53
CA THR A 12 10.47 -52.95 37.42
C THR A 12 11.02 -51.72 38.13
N ALA A 13 10.26 -50.62 38.10
CA ALA A 13 10.43 -49.38 38.86
C ALA A 13 11.29 -48.24 38.24
N VAL A 14 10.94 -47.78 37.04
CA VAL A 14 11.05 -46.35 36.65
C VAL A 14 9.82 -45.99 35.81
N CYS A 15 8.65 -45.99 36.44
CA CYS A 15 7.39 -45.51 35.88
C CYS A 15 6.63 -44.78 37.00
N MET A 16 7.11 -43.62 37.45
CA MET A 16 6.29 -42.66 38.23
C MET A 16 6.99 -41.32 38.54
N MET A 17 7.73 -40.73 37.59
CA MET A 17 8.17 -39.33 37.75
C MET A 17 8.66 -38.77 36.42
N LEU A 18 7.74 -38.45 35.50
CA LEU A 18 7.92 -37.54 34.34
C LEU A 18 6.63 -37.40 33.51
N ILE A 19 5.46 -37.36 34.17
CA ILE A 19 4.22 -36.85 33.58
C ILE A 19 3.80 -35.68 34.46
N LEU A 20 4.42 -34.52 34.23
CA LEU A 20 4.03 -33.21 34.77
C LEU A 20 4.81 -32.10 34.05
N CYS A 21 4.87 -32.15 32.71
CA CYS A 21 5.15 -31.00 31.85
C CYS A 21 4.30 -31.12 30.57
N SER A 22 3.01 -31.40 30.73
CA SER A 22 2.01 -31.00 29.73
C SER A 22 1.49 -29.65 30.19
N GLY A 23 2.30 -28.61 29.97
CA GLY A 23 1.84 -27.23 30.10
C GLY A 23 0.67 -27.02 29.15
N CYS A 24 -0.45 -26.61 29.72
CA CYS A 24 -1.72 -26.27 29.09
C CYS A 24 -1.60 -25.73 27.66
N GLY A 25 -2.00 -26.54 26.66
CA GLY A 25 -2.58 -26.00 25.44
C GLY A 25 -3.96 -25.44 25.79
N ARG A 26 -4.02 -24.21 26.33
CA ARG A 26 -5.27 -23.46 26.33
C ARG A 26 -5.61 -23.24 24.86
N ASN A 27 -6.82 -23.62 24.46
CA ASN A 27 -7.38 -23.21 23.18
C ASN A 27 -7.47 -21.67 23.25
N ARG A 28 -6.47 -20.97 22.71
CA ARG A 28 -6.45 -19.50 22.74
C ARG A 28 -7.61 -19.03 21.87
N GLN A 29 -8.35 -18.07 22.38
CA GLN A 29 -9.37 -17.42 21.58
C GLN A 29 -8.69 -16.62 20.49
N VAL A 30 -9.09 -16.81 19.25
CA VAL A 30 -8.55 -16.09 18.10
C VAL A 30 -9.33 -14.79 17.93
N LEU A 31 -8.65 -13.68 17.66
CA LEU A 31 -9.24 -12.40 17.28
C LEU A 31 -8.66 -11.98 15.93
N LYS A 32 -9.48 -12.04 14.88
CA LYS A 32 -9.11 -11.62 13.53
C LYS A 32 -9.39 -10.13 13.35
N ILE A 33 -8.35 -9.36 13.01
CA ILE A 33 -8.42 -7.91 12.90
C ILE A 33 -8.10 -7.49 11.47
N LEU A 34 -9.06 -6.86 10.80
CA LEU A 34 -8.87 -6.19 9.52
C LEU A 34 -8.22 -4.82 9.76
N SER A 35 -7.00 -4.61 9.28
CA SER A 35 -6.18 -3.44 9.63
C SER A 35 -5.58 -2.72 8.43
N GLY A 36 -5.31 -1.42 8.56
CA GLY A 36 -4.46 -0.71 7.61
C GLY A 36 -2.99 -1.13 7.75
N SER A 37 -2.21 -1.08 6.66
CA SER A 37 -0.81 -1.55 6.63
C SER A 37 0.07 -0.78 7.60
N GLU A 38 -0.22 0.50 7.85
CA GLU A 38 0.56 1.34 8.74
C GLU A 38 0.56 0.86 10.20
N ASN A 39 -0.30 -0.10 10.59
CA ASN A 39 -0.23 -0.70 11.92
C ASN A 39 0.76 -1.89 11.99
N GLN A 40 1.43 -2.25 10.89
CA GLN A 40 2.41 -3.34 10.87
C GLN A 40 3.63 -3.05 11.76
N GLU A 41 4.03 -1.78 11.91
CA GLU A 41 5.09 -1.39 12.88
C GLU A 41 4.72 -1.70 14.34
N LEU A 42 3.45 -2.02 14.65
CA LEU A 42 2.99 -2.39 15.99
C LEU A 42 2.97 -3.90 16.23
N GLU A 43 3.40 -4.75 15.28
CA GLU A 43 3.38 -6.21 15.41
C GLU A 43 4.10 -6.70 16.67
N ALA A 44 5.27 -6.16 17.01
CA ALA A 44 5.99 -6.54 18.22
C ALA A 44 5.20 -6.25 19.52
N ILE A 45 4.40 -5.17 19.52
CA ILE A 45 3.52 -4.81 20.64
C ILE A 45 2.31 -5.76 20.67
N LEU A 46 1.79 -6.14 19.50
CA LEU A 46 0.69 -7.10 19.39
C LEU A 46 1.11 -8.51 19.82
N ASP A 47 2.32 -8.94 19.53
CA ASP A 47 2.89 -10.20 20.02
C ASP A 47 2.97 -10.25 21.55
N GLU A 48 3.35 -9.14 22.18
CA GLU A 48 3.32 -8.99 23.64
C GLU A 48 1.88 -8.98 24.17
N CYS A 49 0.98 -8.24 23.52
CA CYS A 49 -0.43 -8.23 23.85
C CYS A 49 -1.03 -9.64 23.83
N SER A 50 -0.75 -10.43 22.79
CA SER A 50 -1.18 -11.83 22.69
C SER A 50 -0.64 -12.72 23.79
N ARG A 51 0.60 -12.47 24.25
CA ARG A 51 1.21 -13.22 25.36
C ARG A 51 0.59 -12.87 26.71
N GLU A 52 0.37 -11.59 26.97
CA GLU A 52 -0.18 -11.07 28.24
C GLU A 52 -1.68 -11.33 28.39
N THR A 53 -2.46 -11.11 27.33
CA THR A 53 -3.91 -11.35 27.32
C THR A 53 -4.27 -12.83 27.14
N GLY A 54 -3.39 -13.61 26.50
CA GLY A 54 -3.65 -14.99 26.12
C GLY A 54 -4.57 -15.15 24.90
N ILE A 55 -4.80 -14.08 24.15
CA ILE A 55 -5.62 -14.03 22.93
C ILE A 55 -4.69 -14.18 21.72
N ASP A 56 -5.06 -15.02 20.76
CA ASP A 56 -4.33 -15.16 19.50
C ASP A 56 -4.79 -14.08 18.51
N ILE A 57 -3.97 -13.05 18.31
CA ILE A 57 -4.30 -11.92 17.43
C ILE A 57 -3.83 -12.27 16.02
N GLN A 58 -4.77 -12.28 15.06
CA GLN A 58 -4.48 -12.51 13.65
C GLN A 58 -4.78 -11.23 12.88
N MET A 59 -3.72 -10.59 12.39
CA MET A 59 -3.82 -9.36 11.62
C MET A 59 -3.98 -9.68 10.14
N GLU A 60 -4.87 -8.97 9.47
CA GLU A 60 -4.97 -8.97 8.02
C GLU A 60 -4.90 -7.53 7.52
N TYR A 61 -3.83 -7.22 6.80
CA TYR A 61 -3.54 -5.87 6.34
C TYR A 61 -4.15 -5.61 4.95
N ARG A 62 -4.87 -4.49 4.82
CA ARG A 62 -5.56 -4.08 3.58
C ARG A 62 -5.48 -2.57 3.35
N GLY A 63 -5.63 -2.18 2.08
CA GLY A 63 -5.81 -0.77 1.71
C GLY A 63 -7.11 -0.19 2.27
N SER A 64 -7.18 1.11 2.46
CA SER A 64 -8.30 1.70 3.21
C SER A 64 -9.65 1.61 2.49
N VAL A 65 -9.62 1.63 1.15
CA VAL A 65 -10.80 1.39 0.32
C VAL A 65 -11.25 -0.07 0.39
N ASP A 66 -10.34 -1.02 0.53
CA ASP A 66 -10.67 -2.44 0.75
C ASP A 66 -11.30 -2.64 2.11
N ILE A 67 -10.73 -2.05 3.17
CA ILE A 67 -11.33 -2.08 4.50
C ILE A 67 -12.77 -1.57 4.45
N MET A 68 -12.99 -0.41 3.81
CA MET A 68 -14.32 0.15 3.64
C MET A 68 -15.27 -0.85 2.95
N ARG A 69 -14.87 -1.46 1.84
CA ARG A 69 -15.72 -2.42 1.09
C ARG A 69 -16.03 -3.67 1.88
N THR A 70 -15.03 -4.21 2.56
CA THR A 70 -15.20 -5.38 3.44
C THR A 70 -16.21 -5.08 4.54
N LEU A 71 -16.16 -3.88 5.11
CA LEU A 71 -17.19 -3.42 6.05
C LEU A 71 -18.57 -3.22 5.38
N GLU A 72 -18.63 -2.69 4.15
CA GLU A 72 -19.90 -2.57 3.40
C GLU A 72 -20.56 -3.93 3.15
N ALA A 73 -19.74 -4.95 2.87
CA ALA A 73 -20.14 -6.34 2.73
C ALA A 73 -20.49 -7.02 4.07
N GLY A 74 -20.22 -6.36 5.20
CA GLY A 74 -20.60 -6.82 6.54
C GLY A 74 -19.47 -7.46 7.36
N GLY A 75 -18.28 -7.60 6.77
CA GLY A 75 -17.03 -8.05 7.41
C GLY A 75 -17.13 -9.40 8.14
N GLU A 76 -17.89 -10.36 7.60
CA GLU A 76 -18.26 -11.58 8.31
C GLU A 76 -17.08 -12.46 8.76
N ASP A 77 -15.92 -12.32 8.11
CA ASP A 77 -14.71 -13.09 8.42
C ASP A 77 -13.83 -12.48 9.54
N TYR A 78 -14.20 -11.30 10.06
CA TYR A 78 -13.41 -10.55 11.03
C TYR A 78 -14.17 -10.30 12.34
N ASP A 79 -13.40 -10.14 13.41
CA ASP A 79 -13.90 -9.83 14.75
C ASP A 79 -13.69 -8.35 15.13
N ALA A 80 -12.76 -7.66 14.45
CA ALA A 80 -12.43 -6.27 14.70
C ALA A 80 -11.91 -5.58 13.44
N VAL A 81 -11.93 -4.25 13.47
CA VAL A 81 -11.35 -3.39 12.43
C VAL A 81 -10.44 -2.35 13.06
N TRP A 82 -9.31 -2.08 12.42
CA TRP A 82 -8.33 -1.08 12.82
C TRP A 82 -7.79 -0.32 11.60
N PRO A 83 -8.60 0.55 10.97
CA PRO A 83 -8.16 1.34 9.84
C PRO A 83 -7.29 2.51 10.29
N ALA A 84 -6.53 3.09 9.35
CA ALA A 84 -5.80 4.35 9.55
C ALA A 84 -6.69 5.51 10.04
N SER A 85 -7.96 5.52 9.62
CA SER A 85 -8.88 6.60 9.92
C SER A 85 -10.32 6.15 10.13
N SER A 86 -11.00 6.82 11.07
CA SER A 86 -12.44 6.65 11.37
C SER A 86 -13.36 6.94 10.18
N ILE A 87 -12.88 7.64 9.15
CA ILE A 87 -13.65 7.89 7.93
C ILE A 87 -14.01 6.59 7.19
N TRP A 88 -13.11 5.60 7.20
CA TRP A 88 -13.32 4.33 6.51
C TRP A 88 -14.35 3.46 7.21
N ILE A 89 -14.43 3.54 8.55
CA ILE A 89 -15.53 2.96 9.32
C ILE A 89 -16.84 3.66 8.97
N SER A 90 -16.83 5.00 8.92
CA SER A 90 -18.04 5.79 8.64
C SER A 90 -18.61 5.55 7.23
N LEU A 91 -17.73 5.31 6.25
CA LEU A 91 -18.12 4.94 4.89
C LEU A 91 -18.56 3.48 4.77
N GLY A 92 -17.82 2.58 5.43
CA GLY A 92 -17.96 1.14 5.26
C GLY A 92 -19.06 0.51 6.11
N ASP A 93 -19.20 0.92 7.38
CA ASP A 93 -20.11 0.30 8.34
C ASP A 93 -21.57 0.76 8.17
N ARG A 94 -22.15 0.45 7.01
CA ARG A 94 -23.55 0.75 6.67
C ARG A 94 -24.57 0.00 7.52
N GLN A 95 -24.13 -1.09 8.14
CA GLN A 95 -24.95 -1.93 9.01
C GLN A 95 -24.84 -1.54 10.49
N HIS A 96 -23.99 -0.56 10.83
CA HIS A 96 -23.73 -0.09 12.19
C HIS A 96 -23.33 -1.22 13.17
N LYS A 97 -22.48 -2.14 12.69
CA LYS A 97 -21.95 -3.27 13.46
C LYS A 97 -20.75 -2.89 14.33
N ILE A 98 -20.05 -1.80 14.02
CA ILE A 98 -18.85 -1.41 14.77
C ILE A 98 -19.22 -0.84 16.14
N LYS A 99 -18.64 -1.43 17.19
CA LYS A 99 -18.76 -1.00 18.58
C LYS A 99 -17.41 -0.62 19.16
N HIS A 100 -17.44 0.10 20.28
CA HIS A 100 -16.26 0.40 21.12
C HIS A 100 -15.10 1.08 20.38
N ALA A 101 -15.34 1.76 19.25
CA ALA A 101 -14.29 2.40 18.49
C ALA A 101 -13.51 3.43 19.35
N ARG A 102 -12.20 3.23 19.46
CA ARG A 102 -11.27 4.11 20.19
C ARG A 102 -10.02 4.33 19.37
N SER A 103 -9.59 5.58 19.23
CA SER A 103 -8.27 5.93 18.69
C SER A 103 -7.18 5.31 19.58
N VAL A 104 -6.29 4.52 18.97
CA VAL A 104 -5.14 3.91 19.67
C VAL A 104 -3.93 4.84 19.62
N SER A 105 -3.80 5.60 18.53
CA SER A 105 -2.77 6.62 18.32
C SER A 105 -3.20 7.55 17.19
N ILE A 106 -2.47 8.65 17.02
CA ILE A 106 -2.63 9.55 15.89
C ILE A 106 -1.30 9.80 15.18
N THR A 107 -1.35 10.09 13.89
CA THR A 107 -0.18 10.55 13.14
C THR A 107 -0.59 11.54 12.04
N PRO A 108 0.06 12.72 11.96
CA PRO A 108 -0.19 13.66 10.88
C PRO A 108 0.41 13.15 9.56
N VAL A 109 -0.21 13.54 8.45
CA VAL A 109 0.36 13.37 7.11
C VAL A 109 1.20 14.59 6.78
N VAL A 110 2.47 14.37 6.44
CA VAL A 110 3.51 15.39 6.30
C VAL A 110 4.32 15.19 5.02
N PHE A 111 5.13 16.18 4.67
CA PHE A 111 6.17 16.03 3.63
C PHE A 111 7.51 15.75 4.32
N GLY A 112 8.15 14.63 4.00
CA GLY A 112 9.58 14.42 4.26
C GLY A 112 10.36 14.81 3.01
N ILE A 113 11.20 15.83 3.10
CA ILE A 113 11.95 16.38 1.96
C ILE A 113 13.45 16.22 2.23
N ARG A 114 14.25 15.86 1.22
CA ARG A 114 15.72 15.86 1.34
C ARG A 114 16.18 17.20 1.91
N ARG A 115 16.94 17.20 3.02
CA ARG A 115 17.28 18.43 3.75
C ARG A 115 17.89 19.52 2.86
N PRO A 116 18.86 19.23 1.96
CA PRO A 116 19.44 20.27 1.12
C PRO A 116 18.41 20.95 0.23
N LEU A 117 17.42 20.18 -0.26
CA LEU A 117 16.33 20.70 -1.07
C LEU A 117 15.36 21.55 -0.22
N ALA A 118 15.02 21.11 0.99
CA ALA A 118 14.18 21.88 1.90
C ALA A 118 14.83 23.23 2.26
N GLU A 119 16.15 23.26 2.43
CA GLU A 119 16.93 24.49 2.65
C GLU A 119 16.94 25.38 1.40
N GLU A 120 17.17 24.81 0.20
CA GLU A 120 17.14 25.54 -1.07
C GLU A 120 15.78 26.20 -1.33
N LEU A 121 14.69 25.50 -1.03
CA LEU A 121 13.32 26.01 -1.16
C LEU A 121 12.94 27.01 -0.03
N GLY A 122 13.81 27.16 0.99
CA GLY A 122 13.57 28.01 2.16
C GLY A 122 12.48 27.47 3.09
N PHE A 123 12.15 26.19 2.99
CA PHE A 123 11.10 25.53 3.79
C PHE A 123 11.52 25.29 5.25
N THR A 124 12.82 25.36 5.54
CA THR A 124 13.36 25.25 6.91
C THR A 124 13.25 26.56 7.70
N GLU A 125 12.95 27.68 7.04
CA GLU A 125 12.99 29.02 7.66
C GLU A 125 11.60 29.68 7.82
N LYS A 126 10.52 29.03 7.37
CA LYS A 126 9.15 29.58 7.39
C LYS A 126 8.08 28.52 7.62
N ASP A 127 6.89 28.97 7.98
CA ASP A 127 5.68 28.16 7.87
C ASP A 127 5.34 27.95 6.39
N VAL A 128 5.23 26.69 5.97
CA VAL A 128 4.97 26.31 4.57
C VAL A 128 3.48 26.09 4.36
N SER A 129 2.93 26.64 3.27
CA SER A 129 1.58 26.35 2.76
C SER A 129 1.62 25.33 1.63
N VAL A 130 0.47 24.69 1.33
CA VAL A 130 0.36 23.85 0.12
C VAL A 130 0.61 24.66 -1.16
N LYS A 131 0.33 25.97 -1.16
CA LYS A 131 0.63 26.86 -2.30
C LYS A 131 2.13 27.09 -2.49
N ASP A 132 2.93 27.11 -1.43
CA ASP A 132 4.39 27.17 -1.54
C ASP A 132 4.94 25.89 -2.19
N ILE A 133 4.36 24.73 -1.83
CA ILE A 133 4.72 23.43 -2.43
C ILE A 133 4.32 23.41 -3.90
N LEU A 134 3.10 23.86 -4.25
CA LEU A 134 2.68 24.00 -5.64
C LEU A 134 3.65 24.87 -6.45
N ALA A 135 4.09 26.02 -5.91
CA ALA A 135 5.04 26.88 -6.59
C ALA A 135 6.38 26.17 -6.87
N ALA A 136 6.87 25.36 -5.92
CA ALA A 136 8.09 24.56 -6.12
C ALA A 136 7.93 23.48 -7.21
N VAL A 137 6.75 22.86 -7.28
CA VAL A 137 6.38 21.90 -8.34
C VAL A 137 6.28 22.61 -9.71
N GLU A 138 5.60 23.75 -9.80
CA GLU A 138 5.47 24.54 -11.04
C GLU A 138 6.82 25.04 -11.57
N GLU A 139 7.76 25.32 -10.68
CA GLU A 139 9.14 25.69 -11.03
C GLU A 139 10.01 24.48 -11.42
N GLY A 140 9.50 23.26 -11.29
CA GLY A 140 10.23 22.01 -11.57
C GLY A 140 11.35 21.72 -10.57
N LYS A 141 11.25 22.28 -9.36
CA LYS A 141 12.26 22.14 -8.29
C LYS A 141 11.92 21.07 -7.27
N LEU A 142 10.65 20.68 -7.18
CA LEU A 142 10.20 19.67 -6.24
C LEU A 142 9.39 18.63 -6.98
N HIS A 143 9.89 17.41 -6.97
CA HIS A 143 9.10 16.21 -7.26
C HIS A 143 8.89 15.43 -5.96
N PHE A 144 7.87 14.57 -5.93
CA PHE A 144 7.59 13.81 -4.73
C PHE A 144 6.91 12.48 -5.02
N CYS A 145 7.09 11.53 -4.11
CA CYS A 145 6.34 10.30 -4.06
C CYS A 145 5.18 10.44 -3.06
N MET A 146 4.05 9.79 -3.34
CA MET A 146 2.93 9.73 -2.40
C MET A 146 2.16 8.42 -2.58
N THR A 147 1.27 8.07 -1.66
CA THR A 147 0.35 6.94 -1.93
C THR A 147 -0.87 7.40 -2.74
N SER A 148 -1.50 6.48 -3.47
CA SER A 148 -2.73 6.77 -4.21
C SER A 148 -3.89 7.12 -3.28
N ALA A 149 -4.61 8.20 -3.58
CA ALA A 149 -5.78 8.61 -2.82
C ALA A 149 -6.94 7.60 -2.84
N THR A 150 -7.00 6.73 -3.84
CA THR A 150 -8.05 5.71 -3.98
C THR A 150 -7.66 4.35 -3.42
N GLN A 151 -6.42 4.18 -2.94
CA GLN A 151 -5.93 2.91 -2.42
C GLN A 151 -5.44 3.00 -0.96
N SER A 152 -4.93 4.17 -0.55
CA SER A 152 -4.34 4.39 0.78
C SER A 152 -4.97 5.59 1.51
N ASN A 153 -5.05 5.48 2.85
CA ASN A 153 -5.52 6.58 3.69
C ASN A 153 -4.57 7.78 3.68
N SER A 154 -3.24 7.60 3.67
CA SER A 154 -2.30 8.73 3.66
C SER A 154 -2.48 9.57 2.39
N GLY A 155 -2.63 8.90 1.24
CA GLY A 155 -2.96 9.51 -0.05
C GLY A 155 -4.29 10.23 -0.04
N ALA A 156 -5.35 9.58 0.48
CA ALA A 156 -6.67 10.18 0.58
C ALA A 156 -6.64 11.42 1.48
N SER A 157 -6.01 11.30 2.65
CA SER A 157 -5.86 12.36 3.64
C SER A 157 -5.07 13.54 3.09
N ALA A 158 -3.95 13.29 2.41
CA ALA A 158 -3.16 14.34 1.75
C ALA A 158 -3.97 15.04 0.66
N TYR A 159 -4.63 14.28 -0.20
CA TYR A 159 -5.45 14.81 -1.29
C TYR A 159 -6.59 15.72 -0.79
N ILE A 160 -7.36 15.28 0.21
CA ILE A 160 -8.41 16.12 0.81
C ILE A 160 -7.79 17.35 1.51
N GLY A 161 -6.60 17.20 2.11
CA GLY A 161 -5.81 18.31 2.64
C GLY A 161 -5.50 19.37 1.59
N PHE A 162 -5.01 18.94 0.41
CA PHE A 162 -4.67 19.82 -0.71
C PHE A 162 -5.90 20.54 -1.28
N LEU A 163 -7.02 19.84 -1.43
CA LEU A 163 -8.28 20.46 -1.87
C LEU A 163 -8.71 21.60 -0.94
N ASN A 164 -8.70 21.35 0.38
CA ASN A 164 -9.04 22.38 1.37
C ASN A 164 -8.07 23.56 1.33
N ALA A 165 -6.76 23.30 1.23
CA ALA A 165 -5.74 24.34 1.17
C ALA A 165 -5.88 25.26 -0.05
N PHE A 166 -6.14 24.69 -1.24
CA PHE A 166 -6.33 25.49 -2.45
C PHE A 166 -7.61 26.32 -2.44
N LEU A 167 -8.62 25.88 -1.69
CA LEU A 167 -9.87 26.60 -1.47
C LEU A 167 -9.80 27.59 -0.28
N ASP A 168 -8.71 27.59 0.50
CA ASP A 168 -8.59 28.35 1.75
C ASP A 168 -9.76 28.05 2.71
N LYS A 169 -10.13 26.77 2.79
CA LYS A 169 -11.34 26.31 3.48
C LYS A 169 -10.98 25.54 4.74
N GLN A 170 -11.61 25.94 5.85
CA GLN A 170 -11.48 25.29 7.16
C GLN A 170 -12.71 24.44 7.52
N THR A 171 -13.72 24.44 6.64
CA THR A 171 -14.94 23.64 6.77
C THR A 171 -14.93 22.50 5.76
N ALA A 172 -15.74 21.47 6.00
CA ALA A 172 -15.88 20.34 5.10
C ALA A 172 -16.14 20.78 3.65
N LEU A 173 -15.51 20.07 2.71
CA LEU A 173 -15.73 20.24 1.28
C LEU A 173 -17.19 19.93 0.92
N THR A 174 -17.65 20.52 -0.17
CA THR A 174 -18.96 20.28 -0.78
C THR A 174 -18.78 19.85 -2.23
N SER A 175 -19.79 19.20 -2.81
CA SER A 175 -19.79 18.84 -4.24
C SER A 175 -19.54 20.04 -5.15
N GLN A 176 -20.05 21.23 -4.80
CA GLN A 176 -19.80 22.43 -5.60
C GLN A 176 -18.33 22.83 -5.61
N ASP A 177 -17.60 22.63 -4.50
CA ASP A 177 -16.19 22.97 -4.43
C ASP A 177 -15.36 22.02 -5.32
N ILE A 178 -15.68 20.72 -5.28
CA ILE A 178 -14.98 19.66 -6.04
C ILE A 178 -15.13 19.90 -7.56
N GLN A 179 -16.26 20.45 -7.98
CA GLN A 179 -16.57 20.72 -9.38
C GLN A 179 -15.98 22.04 -9.90
N ASP A 180 -15.24 22.81 -9.08
CA ASP A 180 -14.60 24.05 -9.54
C ASP A 180 -13.46 23.75 -10.54
N PRO A 181 -13.57 24.21 -11.81
CA PRO A 181 -12.53 23.98 -12.81
C PRO A 181 -11.17 24.59 -12.46
N GLN A 182 -11.14 25.68 -11.69
CA GLN A 182 -9.88 26.31 -11.26
C GLN A 182 -9.17 25.45 -10.22
N LEU A 183 -9.92 24.85 -9.30
CA LEU A 183 -9.37 23.90 -8.34
C LEU A 183 -8.79 22.69 -9.06
N GLN A 184 -9.55 22.11 -9.99
CA GLN A 184 -9.10 20.96 -10.77
C GLN A 184 -7.83 21.24 -11.59
N SER A 185 -7.69 22.46 -12.15
CA SER A 185 -6.46 22.86 -12.84
C SER A 185 -5.25 22.87 -11.91
N LYS A 186 -5.37 23.51 -10.74
CA LYS A 186 -4.29 23.55 -9.74
C LYS A 186 -3.94 22.16 -9.21
N MET A 187 -4.93 21.29 -9.03
CA MET A 187 -4.70 19.92 -8.61
C MET A 187 -3.94 19.12 -9.69
N ARG A 188 -4.26 19.29 -10.98
CA ARG A 188 -3.51 18.67 -12.08
C ARG A 188 -2.07 19.18 -12.13
N GLU A 189 -1.86 20.48 -11.94
CA GLU A 189 -0.51 21.07 -11.84
C GLU A 189 0.24 20.51 -10.64
N PHE A 190 -0.38 20.42 -9.47
CA PHE A 190 0.22 19.86 -8.26
C PHE A 190 0.61 18.39 -8.46
N PHE A 191 -0.28 17.56 -9.00
CA PHE A 191 -0.02 16.13 -9.22
C PHE A 191 0.95 15.87 -10.39
N SER A 192 1.25 16.86 -11.21
CA SER A 192 2.33 16.72 -12.21
C SER A 192 3.71 16.51 -11.58
N GLY A 193 3.89 16.98 -10.34
CA GLY A 193 5.10 16.75 -9.53
C GLY A 193 5.19 15.35 -8.91
N VAL A 194 4.17 14.50 -9.06
CA VAL A 194 4.23 13.11 -8.58
C VAL A 194 5.11 12.29 -9.52
N GLU A 195 6.18 11.71 -8.97
CA GLU A 195 7.07 10.78 -9.69
C GLU A 195 6.64 9.32 -9.54
N ARG A 196 6.17 8.98 -8.33
CA ARG A 196 5.69 7.64 -7.97
C ARG A 196 4.47 7.71 -7.06
N SER A 197 3.53 6.81 -7.33
CA SER A 197 2.40 6.47 -6.49
C SER A 197 2.55 5.06 -5.94
N SER A 198 2.18 4.85 -4.67
CA SER A 198 2.08 3.51 -4.06
C SER A 198 0.68 3.21 -3.53
N GLY A 199 0.31 1.93 -3.48
CA GLY A 199 -0.89 1.47 -2.78
C GLY A 199 -0.70 1.38 -1.25
N SER A 200 0.53 1.45 -0.74
CA SER A 200 0.84 1.27 0.69
C SER A 200 1.82 2.33 1.18
N SER A 201 1.58 2.82 2.40
CA SER A 201 2.42 3.84 3.04
C SER A 201 3.78 3.29 3.46
N ASP A 202 3.82 2.04 3.94
CA ASP A 202 5.06 1.38 4.35
C ASP A 202 5.95 1.06 3.15
N TRP A 203 5.38 0.50 2.09
CA TRP A 203 6.16 0.22 0.87
C TRP A 203 6.69 1.50 0.22
N LEU A 204 5.92 2.60 0.25
CA LEU A 204 6.39 3.90 -0.25
C LEU A 204 7.65 4.36 0.50
N LYS A 205 7.73 4.11 1.81
CA LYS A 205 8.90 4.41 2.64
C LYS A 205 10.10 3.58 2.18
N ASP A 206 9.93 2.27 2.04
CA ASP A 206 11.00 1.36 1.66
C ASP A 206 11.53 1.68 0.26
N MET A 207 10.64 1.86 -0.72
CA MET A 207 11.00 2.32 -2.07
C MET A 207 11.76 3.66 -2.03
N PHE A 208 11.31 4.62 -1.22
CA PHE A 208 11.99 5.91 -1.08
C PHE A 208 13.41 5.77 -0.51
N LEU A 209 13.63 4.84 0.42
CA LEU A 209 14.95 4.58 1.03
C LEU A 209 15.93 3.87 0.08
N GLU A 210 15.44 3.30 -1.01
CA GLU A 210 16.23 2.57 -2.01
C GLU A 210 16.45 3.39 -3.31
N SER A 211 15.85 4.58 -3.40
CA SER A 211 15.86 5.42 -4.59
C SER A 211 16.27 6.87 -4.30
N ASP A 212 16.60 7.62 -5.34
CA ASP A 212 17.06 9.02 -5.23
C ASP A 212 15.91 10.02 -5.48
N TYR A 213 14.81 9.85 -4.75
CA TYR A 213 13.67 10.76 -4.81
C TYR A 213 13.85 11.98 -3.88
N ASP A 214 13.29 13.12 -4.32
CA ASP A 214 13.40 14.43 -3.66
C ASP A 214 12.61 14.52 -2.35
N ALA A 215 11.39 13.97 -2.34
CA ALA A 215 10.46 14.07 -1.23
C ALA A 215 9.41 12.96 -1.22
N MET A 216 8.83 12.72 -0.06
CA MET A 216 7.74 11.77 0.15
C MET A 216 6.63 12.41 1.00
N VAL A 217 5.38 12.24 0.58
CA VAL A 217 4.20 12.54 1.39
C VAL A 217 3.75 11.28 2.12
N ASN A 218 3.89 11.26 3.44
CA ASN A 218 3.57 10.09 4.24
C ASN A 218 3.23 10.46 5.69
N TYR A 219 2.91 9.46 6.53
CA TYR A 219 2.72 9.66 7.96
C TYR A 219 4.02 10.09 8.64
N GLU A 220 3.92 11.00 9.60
CA GLU A 220 5.06 11.45 10.40
C GLU A 220 5.82 10.28 11.05
N CYS A 221 5.11 9.25 11.56
CA CYS A 221 5.78 8.10 12.16
C CYS A 221 6.65 7.33 11.14
N LEU A 222 6.21 7.24 9.89
CA LEU A 222 6.98 6.61 8.82
C LEU A 222 8.15 7.48 8.35
N ILE A 223 8.03 8.80 8.38
CA ILE A 223 9.17 9.69 8.14
C ILE A 223 10.19 9.60 9.27
N ILE A 224 9.75 9.49 10.53
CA ILE A 224 10.62 9.24 11.69
C ILE A 224 11.37 7.91 11.53
N SER A 225 10.64 6.83 11.20
CA SER A 225 11.18 5.50 10.92
C SER A 225 12.23 5.54 9.79
N ALA A 226 11.93 6.23 8.68
CA ALA A 226 12.87 6.44 7.57
C ALA A 226 14.13 7.21 8.00
N ASN A 227 13.98 8.28 8.79
CA ASN A 227 15.11 9.06 9.26
C ASN A 227 16.03 8.28 10.20
N GLN A 228 15.46 7.44 11.08
CA GLN A 228 16.24 6.56 11.95
C GLN A 228 17.09 5.59 11.11
N GLU A 229 16.48 4.98 10.09
CA GLU A 229 17.18 4.06 9.18
C GLU A 229 18.26 4.77 8.35
N MET A 230 17.98 5.98 7.85
CA MET A 230 18.98 6.82 7.17
C MET A 230 20.17 7.14 8.09
N GLU A 231 19.94 7.54 9.34
CA GLU A 231 21.03 7.81 10.29
C GLU A 231 21.86 6.57 10.59
N GLU A 232 21.23 5.40 10.71
CA GLU A 232 21.93 4.12 10.88
C GLU A 232 22.83 3.77 9.69
N ARG A 233 22.40 4.12 8.47
CA ARG A 233 23.18 4.00 7.22
C ARG A 233 24.23 5.12 7.06
N GLY A 234 24.22 6.13 7.93
CA GLY A 234 25.10 7.30 7.85
C GLY A 234 24.71 8.30 6.76
N GLU A 235 23.45 8.26 6.33
CA GLU A 235 22.85 9.15 5.34
C GLU A 235 22.23 10.39 6.01
N GLU A 236 21.99 11.45 5.23
CA GLU A 236 21.38 12.67 5.74
C GLU A 236 19.85 12.49 5.88
N PRO A 237 19.27 12.74 7.07
CA PRO A 237 17.84 12.60 7.30
C PRO A 237 17.00 13.61 6.53
N LEU A 238 15.75 13.22 6.24
CA LEU A 238 14.73 14.10 5.70
C LEU A 238 14.35 15.21 6.69
N TYR A 239 14.01 16.37 6.14
CA TYR A 239 13.39 17.47 6.85
C TYR A 239 11.87 17.39 6.70
N VAL A 240 11.16 17.40 7.82
CA VAL A 240 9.71 17.30 7.90
C VAL A 240 9.06 18.66 7.79
N VAL A 241 8.13 18.78 6.86
CA VAL A 241 7.33 19.98 6.62
C VAL A 241 5.85 19.66 6.88
N TYR A 242 5.22 20.52 7.68
CA TYR A 242 3.81 20.44 8.06
C TYR A 242 3.04 21.61 7.40
N PRO A 243 2.38 21.37 6.25
CA PRO A 243 1.59 22.40 5.59
C PRO A 243 0.52 22.95 6.53
N TYR A 244 0.49 24.26 6.78
CA TYR A 244 -0.42 24.81 7.79
C TYR A 244 -1.89 24.89 7.36
N ASP A 245 -2.16 24.83 6.06
CA ASP A 245 -3.49 25.01 5.46
C ASP A 245 -4.10 23.71 4.90
N GLY A 246 -3.39 22.58 4.98
CA GLY A 246 -3.80 21.30 4.41
C GLY A 246 -3.41 20.08 5.23
N LEU A 247 -3.15 20.25 6.53
CA LEU A 247 -2.73 19.15 7.40
C LEU A 247 -3.90 18.19 7.68
N SER A 248 -3.67 16.89 7.46
CA SER A 248 -4.61 15.82 7.81
C SER A 248 -3.99 14.91 8.87
N ILE A 249 -4.83 14.25 9.67
CA ILE A 249 -4.41 13.34 10.74
C ILE A 249 -5.12 12.00 10.57
N ALA A 250 -4.35 10.92 10.61
CA ALA A 250 -4.85 9.57 10.79
C ALA A 250 -5.07 9.33 12.29
N ASP A 251 -6.30 8.96 12.68
CA ASP A 251 -6.71 8.76 14.08
C ASP A 251 -6.73 7.29 14.53
N SER A 252 -6.35 6.36 13.63
CA SER A 252 -6.14 4.92 13.88
C SER A 252 -7.11 4.29 14.92
N PRO A 253 -8.43 4.28 14.65
CA PRO A 253 -9.41 3.74 15.59
C PRO A 253 -9.46 2.21 15.56
N LEU A 254 -9.33 1.57 16.72
CA LEU A 254 -9.62 0.15 16.91
C LEU A 254 -11.08 -0.03 17.34
N GLY A 255 -11.86 -0.80 16.58
CA GLY A 255 -13.28 -1.06 16.83
C GLY A 255 -13.65 -2.54 16.74
N TYR A 256 -14.60 -2.97 17.58
CA TYR A 256 -15.14 -4.33 17.58
C TYR A 256 -16.18 -4.50 16.47
N LEU A 257 -16.09 -5.55 15.68
CA LEU A 257 -17.09 -5.89 14.67
C LEU A 257 -18.09 -6.89 15.24
N ASP A 258 -19.30 -6.41 15.56
CA ASP A 258 -20.30 -7.23 16.23
C ASP A 258 -20.93 -8.28 15.31
N GLN A 259 -20.55 -9.54 15.52
CA GLN A 259 -21.17 -10.73 14.92
C GLN A 259 -22.04 -11.52 15.93
N GLY A 260 -22.33 -10.93 17.11
CA GLY A 260 -23.16 -11.56 18.14
C GLY A 260 -22.46 -12.61 18.98
N ASP A 261 -21.12 -12.64 18.99
CA ASP A 261 -20.31 -13.51 19.84
C ASP A 261 -19.81 -12.75 21.09
N PRO A 262 -20.39 -12.97 22.28
CA PRO A 262 -20.00 -12.24 23.49
C PRO A 262 -18.60 -12.60 23.98
N ASP A 263 -18.12 -13.81 23.70
CA ASP A 263 -16.76 -14.20 24.08
C ASP A 263 -15.76 -13.38 23.23
N LYS A 264 -16.06 -13.16 21.94
CA LYS A 264 -15.22 -12.34 21.05
C LYS A 264 -15.20 -10.87 21.45
N GLU A 265 -16.35 -10.34 21.88
CA GLU A 265 -16.45 -8.99 22.42
C GLU A 265 -15.59 -8.83 23.69
N GLU A 266 -15.61 -9.80 24.61
CA GLU A 266 -14.76 -9.80 25.80
C GLU A 266 -13.27 -9.86 25.44
N ALA A 267 -12.88 -10.72 24.50
CA ALA A 267 -11.51 -10.79 24.01
C ALA A 267 -11.04 -9.48 23.37
N PHE A 268 -11.86 -8.89 22.49
CA PHE A 268 -11.57 -7.59 21.90
C PHE A 268 -11.34 -6.51 22.97
N LEU A 269 -12.21 -6.44 23.98
CA LEU A 269 -12.09 -5.44 25.04
C LEU A 269 -10.80 -5.61 25.85
N ALA A 270 -10.36 -6.85 26.10
CA ALA A 270 -9.09 -7.10 26.76
C ALA A 270 -7.88 -6.64 25.91
N VAL A 271 -7.92 -6.87 24.59
CA VAL A 271 -6.88 -6.37 23.67
C VAL A 271 -6.88 -4.83 23.63
N GLN A 272 -8.05 -4.22 23.50
CA GLN A 272 -8.17 -2.76 23.48
C GLN A 272 -7.71 -2.13 24.80
N GLU A 273 -8.07 -2.70 25.95
CA GLU A 273 -7.62 -2.23 27.27
C GLU A 273 -6.10 -2.31 27.41
N TYR A 274 -5.49 -3.41 26.93
CA TYR A 274 -4.03 -3.55 26.93
C TYR A 274 -3.37 -2.45 26.09
N LEU A 275 -3.82 -2.25 24.84
CA LEU A 275 -3.26 -1.26 23.92
C LEU A 275 -3.43 0.18 24.43
N LEU A 276 -4.52 0.48 25.14
CA LEU A 276 -4.81 1.80 25.72
C LEU A 276 -4.18 2.01 27.10
N SER A 277 -3.47 1.02 27.66
CA SER A 277 -2.79 1.18 28.95
C SER A 277 -1.63 2.15 28.85
N ASP A 278 -1.37 2.95 29.89
CA ASP A 278 -0.31 3.97 29.89
C ASP A 278 1.05 3.42 29.44
N THR A 279 1.43 2.24 29.93
CA THR A 279 2.71 1.59 29.58
C THR A 279 2.78 1.27 28.08
N VAL A 280 1.71 0.74 27.51
CA VAL A 280 1.69 0.32 26.10
C VAL A 280 1.53 1.53 25.19
N GLN A 281 0.77 2.54 25.58
CA GLN A 281 0.68 3.82 24.87
C GLN A 281 2.05 4.49 24.73
N LYS A 282 2.91 4.39 25.75
CA LYS A 282 4.30 4.85 25.68
C LYS A 282 5.18 4.01 24.74
N GLN A 283 4.94 2.70 24.65
CA GLN A 283 5.61 1.84 23.66
C GLN A 283 5.17 2.18 22.24
N ILE A 284 3.87 2.41 22.03
CA ILE A 284 3.32 2.87 20.76
C ILE A 284 3.92 4.24 20.40
N GLU A 285 4.01 5.17 21.36
CA GLU A 285 4.62 6.48 21.13
C GLU A 285 6.11 6.40 20.75
N ALA A 286 6.83 5.39 21.27
CA ALA A 286 8.23 5.14 20.91
C ALA A 286 8.42 4.72 19.44
N THR A 287 7.34 4.40 18.71
CA THR A 287 7.35 4.13 17.26
C THR A 287 7.17 5.40 16.41
N GLY A 288 7.22 6.59 17.02
CA GLY A 288 7.01 7.87 16.33
C GLY A 288 5.54 8.25 16.13
N ARG A 289 4.60 7.45 16.66
CA ARG A 289 3.17 7.76 16.70
C ARG A 289 2.85 8.69 17.87
N ARG A 290 1.88 9.58 17.73
CA ARG A 290 1.46 10.47 18.82
C ARG A 290 0.28 9.85 19.58
N ILE A 291 0.21 10.06 20.90
CA ILE A 291 -0.95 9.65 21.71
C ILE A 291 -1.99 10.77 21.85
N GLY A 292 -1.58 12.01 21.61
CA GLY A 292 -2.46 13.18 21.65
C GLY A 292 -2.07 14.24 20.61
N TYR A 293 -2.89 15.28 20.52
CA TYR A 293 -2.72 16.36 19.55
C TYR A 293 -1.61 17.36 19.89
N GLN A 294 -1.01 17.25 21.08
CA GLN A 294 0.05 18.14 21.53
C GLN A 294 0.95 17.44 22.55
N GLY A 295 2.25 17.63 22.38
CA GLY A 295 3.29 17.08 23.25
C GLY A 295 3.51 15.58 23.03
N VAL A 296 4.61 15.09 23.59
CA VAL A 296 4.97 13.67 23.69
C VAL A 296 5.53 13.40 25.08
N SER A 297 5.57 12.14 25.51
CA SER A 297 6.14 11.81 26.82
C SER A 297 7.63 12.12 26.90
N GLU A 298 8.10 12.51 28.09
CA GLU A 298 9.52 12.86 28.33
C GLU A 298 10.50 11.74 27.92
N GLU A 299 10.09 10.48 28.06
CA GLU A 299 10.94 9.33 27.73
C GLU A 299 11.10 9.09 26.23
N ASN A 300 10.14 9.55 25.41
CA ASN A 300 10.14 9.38 23.96
C ASN A 300 10.53 10.64 23.19
N LYS A 301 10.90 11.74 23.86
CA LYS A 301 11.28 13.00 23.19
C LYS A 301 12.35 12.85 22.12
N GLU A 302 13.31 11.95 22.33
CA GLU A 302 14.41 11.72 21.38
C GLU A 302 13.93 11.06 20.07
N VAL A 303 12.80 10.33 20.10
CA VAL A 303 12.17 9.76 18.89
C VAL A 303 11.65 10.87 17.98
N PHE A 304 11.16 11.96 18.57
CA PHE A 304 10.60 13.13 17.88
C PHE A 304 11.67 14.23 17.73
N ASN A 305 12.72 13.93 16.97
CA ASN A 305 13.89 14.79 16.86
C ASN A 305 13.56 16.14 16.16
N PRO A 306 13.64 17.28 16.87
CA PRO A 306 13.35 18.59 16.28
C PRO A 306 14.38 19.01 15.23
N GLY A 307 15.58 18.41 15.23
CA GLY A 307 16.58 18.60 14.19
C GLY A 307 16.08 18.18 12.81
N TRP A 308 15.17 17.21 12.73
CA TRP A 308 14.51 16.78 11.50
C TRP A 308 13.28 17.65 11.14
N GLY A 309 13.01 18.74 11.85
CA GLY A 309 11.82 19.55 11.65
C GLY A 309 10.58 19.04 12.37
N ILE A 310 10.68 17.95 13.16
CA ILE A 310 9.55 17.42 13.94
C ILE A 310 9.10 18.43 15.00
N ASP A 311 7.82 18.78 14.99
CA ASP A 311 7.24 19.74 15.92
C ASP A 311 6.18 19.09 16.83
N THR A 312 6.56 18.80 18.08
CA THR A 312 5.67 18.22 19.08
C THR A 312 4.81 19.25 19.80
N GLU A 313 5.18 20.53 19.75
CA GLU A 313 4.53 21.61 20.52
C GLU A 313 3.41 22.29 19.72
N ARG A 314 3.49 22.22 18.39
CA ARG A 314 2.46 22.72 17.47
C ARG A 314 1.12 22.07 17.76
N ILE A 315 0.12 22.92 17.95
CA ILE A 315 -1.28 22.48 17.95
C ILE A 315 -1.62 22.11 16.51
N LEU A 316 -1.77 20.80 16.27
CA LEU A 316 -2.22 20.31 14.98
C LEU A 316 -3.68 20.72 14.78
N SER A 317 -3.95 21.48 13.73
CA SER A 317 -5.30 21.88 13.32
C SER A 317 -5.66 21.12 12.06
N PRO A 318 -6.15 19.87 12.17
CA PRO A 318 -6.48 19.07 11.00
C PRO A 318 -7.64 19.69 10.22
N ILE A 319 -7.65 19.45 8.92
CA ILE A 319 -8.80 19.76 8.07
C ILE A 319 -10.06 19.01 8.54
N SER A 320 -11.22 19.57 8.18
CA SER A 320 -12.49 18.84 8.33
C SER A 320 -12.67 17.87 7.16
N MET A 321 -12.72 16.57 7.45
CA MET A 321 -13.06 15.57 6.44
C MET A 321 -14.48 15.81 5.89
N PRO A 322 -14.70 15.66 4.58
CA PRO A 322 -16.03 15.79 4.00
C PRO A 322 -16.95 14.62 4.37
N ASP A 323 -18.25 14.83 4.25
CA ASP A 323 -19.24 13.77 4.38
C ASP A 323 -19.02 12.67 3.33
N GLY A 324 -19.43 11.44 3.64
CA GLY A 324 -19.13 10.26 2.83
C GLY A 324 -19.43 10.37 1.33
N PRO A 325 -20.60 10.88 0.90
CA PRO A 325 -20.89 11.07 -0.52
C PRO A 325 -19.94 12.05 -1.23
N VAL A 326 -19.55 13.13 -0.53
CA VAL A 326 -18.64 14.15 -1.06
C VAL A 326 -17.21 13.61 -1.11
N LEU A 327 -16.80 12.81 -0.12
CA LEU A 327 -15.52 12.10 -0.14
C LEU A 327 -15.44 11.16 -1.35
N MET A 328 -16.47 10.35 -1.59
CA MET A 328 -16.49 9.43 -2.74
C MET A 328 -16.51 10.19 -4.08
N GLU A 329 -17.18 11.35 -4.15
CA GLU A 329 -17.10 12.23 -5.32
C GLU A 329 -15.67 12.75 -5.54
N ALA A 330 -14.99 13.19 -4.48
CA ALA A 330 -13.60 13.65 -4.56
C ALA A 330 -12.65 12.52 -5.01
N LEU A 331 -12.79 11.31 -4.45
CA LEU A 331 -11.95 10.16 -4.80
C LEU A 331 -12.17 9.71 -6.25
N ASN A 332 -13.41 9.74 -6.74
CA ASN A 332 -13.70 9.50 -8.15
C ASN A 332 -13.03 10.54 -9.04
N LEU A 333 -13.13 11.83 -8.69
CA LEU A 333 -12.47 12.90 -9.44
C LEU A 333 -10.95 12.71 -9.49
N TYR A 334 -10.33 12.31 -8.36
CA TYR A 334 -8.91 11.98 -8.34
C TYR A 334 -8.57 10.88 -9.35
N GLN A 335 -9.34 9.79 -9.35
CA GLN A 335 -9.10 8.63 -10.19
C GLN A 335 -9.23 8.95 -11.68
N THR A 336 -10.24 9.73 -12.06
CA THR A 336 -10.63 9.91 -13.46
C THR A 336 -10.02 11.15 -14.11
N GLU A 337 -9.67 12.19 -13.35
CA GLU A 337 -9.28 13.49 -13.93
C GLU A 337 -7.97 14.08 -13.39
N LEU A 338 -7.60 13.82 -12.14
CA LEU A 338 -6.55 14.61 -11.48
C LEU A 338 -5.20 13.91 -11.38
N ARG A 339 -5.19 12.59 -11.12
CA ARG A 339 -3.94 11.84 -10.97
C ARG A 339 -3.12 11.88 -12.26
N LYS A 340 -1.80 11.89 -12.11
CA LYS A 340 -0.89 11.72 -13.25
C LYS A 340 -1.27 10.44 -14.02
N PRO A 341 -1.46 10.51 -15.35
CA PRO A 341 -1.89 9.34 -16.13
C PRO A 341 -0.86 8.21 -16.05
N SER A 342 -1.32 6.96 -15.97
CA SER A 342 -0.41 5.81 -16.05
C SER A 342 -0.07 5.44 -17.50
N PHE A 343 1.11 4.86 -17.68
CA PHE A 343 1.43 4.09 -18.88
C PHE A 343 1.79 2.68 -18.43
N THR A 344 0.80 1.79 -18.48
CA THR A 344 0.96 0.41 -18.01
C THR A 344 1.08 -0.55 -19.19
N ILE A 345 2.12 -1.40 -19.20
CA ILE A 345 2.18 -2.56 -20.10
C ILE A 345 1.98 -3.84 -19.29
N TYR A 346 0.96 -4.60 -19.64
CA TYR A 346 0.64 -5.90 -19.04
C TYR A 346 1.34 -7.01 -19.84
N CYS A 347 2.36 -7.62 -19.25
CA CYS A 347 3.00 -8.82 -19.75
C CYS A 347 2.26 -10.05 -19.23
N LEU A 348 1.52 -10.73 -20.11
CA LEU A 348 0.59 -11.79 -19.75
C LEU A 348 1.12 -13.15 -20.22
N ASP A 349 1.35 -14.06 -19.29
CA ASP A 349 1.85 -15.40 -19.56
C ASP A 349 0.73 -16.31 -20.10
N TYR A 350 0.97 -16.88 -21.28
CA TYR A 350 0.13 -17.88 -21.95
C TYR A 350 0.89 -19.19 -22.16
N SER A 351 1.92 -19.45 -21.36
CA SER A 351 2.64 -20.71 -21.32
C SER A 351 1.73 -21.89 -21.02
N GLY A 352 2.21 -23.10 -21.31
CA GLY A 352 1.46 -24.33 -21.07
C GLY A 352 1.06 -24.56 -19.61
N SER A 353 1.80 -24.03 -18.62
CA SER A 353 1.47 -24.15 -17.19
C SER A 353 0.21 -23.38 -16.82
N MET A 354 -0.03 -22.24 -17.46
CA MET A 354 -1.23 -21.41 -17.27
C MET A 354 -2.53 -22.10 -17.75
N SER A 355 -2.47 -23.29 -18.34
CA SER A 355 -3.65 -24.00 -18.84
C SER A 355 -4.67 -24.33 -17.74
N GLY A 356 -5.93 -23.95 -17.98
CA GLY A 356 -7.02 -24.17 -17.04
C GLY A 356 -7.17 -22.99 -16.09
N THR A 357 -7.04 -23.23 -14.79
CA THR A 357 -7.33 -22.23 -13.75
C THR A 357 -6.47 -20.98 -13.85
N GLY A 358 -5.16 -21.09 -14.14
CA GLY A 358 -4.27 -19.93 -14.25
C GLY A 358 -4.74 -18.93 -15.32
N ARG A 359 -5.09 -19.43 -16.51
CA ARG A 359 -5.66 -18.63 -17.59
C ARG A 359 -7.04 -18.07 -17.25
N GLU A 360 -7.93 -18.88 -16.66
CA GLU A 360 -9.28 -18.42 -16.26
C GLU A 360 -9.16 -17.22 -15.30
N GLN A 361 -8.29 -17.33 -14.31
CA GLN A 361 -8.01 -16.30 -13.33
C GLN A 361 -7.35 -15.05 -13.98
N LEU A 362 -6.39 -15.22 -14.88
CA LEU A 362 -5.76 -14.11 -15.61
C LEU A 362 -6.79 -13.32 -16.43
N VAL A 363 -7.67 -14.02 -17.17
CA VAL A 363 -8.73 -13.38 -17.95
C VAL A 363 -9.71 -12.63 -17.04
N GLU A 364 -10.11 -13.22 -15.92
CA GLU A 364 -10.97 -12.58 -14.93
C GLU A 364 -10.33 -11.30 -14.35
N ALA A 365 -9.06 -11.36 -13.96
CA ALA A 365 -8.33 -10.23 -13.44
C ALA A 365 -8.23 -9.07 -14.45
N MET A 366 -7.92 -9.39 -15.71
CA MET A 366 -7.89 -8.38 -16.79
C MET A 366 -9.28 -7.78 -17.05
N GLY A 367 -10.36 -8.54 -16.86
CA GLY A 367 -11.73 -8.04 -16.91
C GLY A 367 -11.98 -6.90 -15.92
N MET A 368 -11.40 -6.98 -14.72
CA MET A 368 -11.62 -5.98 -13.66
C MET A 368 -11.05 -4.60 -13.97
N ILE A 369 -10.07 -4.49 -14.86
CA ILE A 369 -9.45 -3.21 -15.25
C ILE A 369 -9.86 -2.75 -16.64
N LEU A 370 -10.01 -3.68 -17.60
CA LEU A 370 -10.31 -3.33 -18.98
C LEU A 370 -11.82 -3.10 -19.17
N ILE A 371 -12.67 -3.77 -18.38
CA ILE A 371 -14.12 -3.54 -18.39
C ILE A 371 -14.45 -2.42 -17.39
N GLN A 372 -14.64 -1.20 -17.90
CA GLN A 372 -14.80 0.01 -17.08
C GLN A 372 -15.96 -0.05 -16.07
N GLU A 373 -17.01 -0.83 -16.36
CA GLU A 373 -18.09 -1.06 -15.39
C GLU A 373 -17.60 -1.81 -14.14
N GLN A 374 -16.76 -2.84 -14.32
CA GLN A 374 -16.13 -3.57 -13.21
C GLN A 374 -15.07 -2.68 -12.52
N ALA A 375 -14.24 -1.98 -13.29
CA ALA A 375 -13.20 -1.10 -12.75
C ALA A 375 -13.77 0.01 -11.86
N SER A 376 -14.92 0.58 -12.26
CA SER A 376 -15.63 1.61 -11.48
C SER A 376 -16.09 1.12 -10.12
N GLN A 377 -16.41 -0.17 -10.01
CA GLN A 377 -16.76 -0.74 -8.73
C GLN A 377 -15.62 -0.56 -7.76
N TYR A 378 -14.36 -0.62 -8.20
CA TYR A 378 -13.13 -0.63 -7.40
C TYR A 378 -12.32 0.68 -7.37
N LEU A 379 -12.83 1.77 -7.95
CA LEU A 379 -12.05 3.01 -8.18
C LEU A 379 -10.76 2.77 -8.97
N LEU A 380 -10.81 1.86 -9.95
CA LEU A 380 -9.68 1.49 -10.83
C LEU A 380 -9.89 1.93 -12.28
N GLN A 381 -10.85 2.83 -12.51
CA GLN A 381 -11.18 3.32 -13.84
C GLN A 381 -9.97 3.95 -14.52
N ALA A 382 -9.90 3.72 -15.83
CA ALA A 382 -8.91 4.36 -16.66
C ALA A 382 -9.27 5.84 -16.86
N ASN A 383 -8.26 6.70 -16.88
CA ASN A 383 -8.46 8.09 -17.29
C ASN A 383 -8.30 8.23 -18.81
N GLU A 384 -8.83 9.29 -19.42
CA GLU A 384 -8.80 9.47 -20.89
C GLU A 384 -7.38 9.68 -21.47
N GLN A 385 -6.39 9.91 -20.60
CA GLN A 385 -5.00 10.22 -20.98
C GLN A 385 -4.06 9.03 -20.77
N GLU A 386 -4.56 7.90 -20.30
CA GLU A 386 -3.76 6.71 -20.00
C GLU A 386 -3.38 5.92 -21.23
N ILE A 387 -2.23 5.23 -21.13
CA ILE A 387 -1.80 4.27 -22.15
C ILE A 387 -1.82 2.87 -21.54
N ASN A 388 -2.51 1.95 -22.21
CA ASN A 388 -2.62 0.55 -21.78
C ASN A 388 -2.06 -0.36 -22.87
N GLY A 389 -0.99 -1.07 -22.58
CA GLY A 389 -0.36 -2.03 -23.49
C GLY A 389 -0.50 -3.46 -23.04
N LEU A 390 -0.55 -4.39 -23.99
CA LEU A 390 -0.48 -5.84 -23.78
C LEU A 390 0.76 -6.39 -24.47
N VAL A 391 1.48 -7.25 -23.75
CA VAL A 391 2.49 -8.16 -24.30
C VAL A 391 2.08 -9.56 -23.90
N LEU A 392 1.45 -10.31 -24.81
CA LEU A 392 1.13 -11.71 -24.57
C LEU A 392 2.36 -12.55 -24.91
N PHE A 393 2.75 -13.47 -24.04
CA PHE A 393 3.98 -14.24 -24.23
C PHE A 393 3.86 -15.70 -23.79
N ASP A 394 4.71 -16.54 -24.37
CA ASP A 394 5.06 -17.89 -23.91
C ASP A 394 6.60 -17.99 -23.87
N GLU A 395 7.22 -18.96 -24.52
CA GLU A 395 8.67 -18.95 -24.83
C GLU A 395 9.06 -17.92 -25.91
N THR A 396 8.07 -17.22 -26.48
CA THR A 396 8.17 -16.16 -27.48
C THR A 396 7.16 -15.04 -27.21
N ILE A 397 7.29 -13.91 -27.91
CA ILE A 397 6.24 -12.87 -27.93
C ILE A 397 5.13 -13.28 -28.90
N LEU A 398 3.92 -13.46 -28.37
CA LEU A 398 2.74 -13.92 -29.10
C LEU A 398 1.95 -12.77 -29.73
N GLN A 399 1.85 -11.65 -29.02
CA GLN A 399 1.08 -10.48 -29.43
C GLN A 399 1.55 -9.23 -28.69
N GLU A 400 1.50 -8.10 -29.39
CA GLU A 400 1.75 -6.77 -28.84
C GLU A 400 0.64 -5.83 -29.29
N GLU A 401 0.05 -5.12 -28.35
CA GLU A 401 -1.01 -4.14 -28.63
C GLU A 401 -0.87 -2.98 -27.65
N VAL A 402 -0.97 -1.73 -28.11
CA VAL A 402 -0.91 -0.53 -27.26
C VAL A 402 -2.10 0.35 -27.59
N GLU A 403 -2.90 0.66 -26.58
CA GLU A 403 -4.05 1.55 -26.67
C GLU A 403 -3.72 2.89 -26.00
N GLU A 404 -3.70 3.95 -26.82
CA GLU A 404 -3.43 5.33 -26.39
C GLU A 404 -4.72 6.13 -26.15
N GLN A 405 -5.88 5.58 -26.51
CA GLN A 405 -7.21 6.15 -26.30
C GLN A 405 -8.06 5.14 -25.54
N PRO A 406 -8.01 5.13 -24.20
CA PRO A 406 -8.62 4.12 -23.35
C PRO A 406 -10.15 4.32 -23.21
N THR A 407 -10.84 4.47 -24.34
CA THR A 407 -12.31 4.48 -24.37
C THR A 407 -12.84 3.11 -23.94
N LYS A 408 -14.08 3.08 -23.44
CA LYS A 408 -14.74 1.82 -23.04
C LYS A 408 -14.67 0.75 -24.15
N GLU A 409 -14.90 1.15 -25.40
CA GLU A 409 -14.87 0.23 -26.55
C GLU A 409 -13.45 -0.31 -26.82
N ASN A 410 -12.43 0.56 -26.76
CA ASN A 410 -11.05 0.16 -27.02
C ASN A 410 -10.49 -0.75 -25.92
N LEU A 411 -10.77 -0.45 -24.64
CA LEU A 411 -10.36 -1.31 -23.54
C LEU A 411 -11.09 -2.67 -23.55
N GLU A 412 -12.37 -2.69 -23.92
CA GLU A 412 -13.08 -3.95 -24.17
C GLU A 412 -12.46 -4.73 -25.35
N GLY A 413 -11.88 -4.03 -26.34
CA GLY A 413 -11.08 -4.63 -27.41
C GLY A 413 -9.83 -5.34 -26.88
N LEU A 414 -9.04 -4.67 -26.03
CA LEU A 414 -7.90 -5.30 -25.34
C LEU A 414 -8.34 -6.54 -24.53
N TYR A 415 -9.47 -6.46 -23.84
CA TYR A 415 -10.01 -7.58 -23.08
C TYR A 415 -10.35 -8.78 -23.99
N GLN A 416 -10.95 -8.52 -25.15
CA GLN A 416 -11.24 -9.58 -26.14
C GLN A 416 -9.95 -10.21 -26.69
N THR A 417 -8.88 -9.45 -26.85
CA THR A 417 -7.55 -9.99 -27.20
C THR A 417 -7.09 -10.97 -26.11
N VAL A 418 -7.13 -10.58 -24.83
CA VAL A 418 -6.77 -11.46 -23.69
C VAL A 418 -7.65 -12.72 -23.65
N GLU A 419 -8.96 -12.58 -23.82
CA GLU A 419 -9.91 -13.70 -23.82
C GLU A 419 -9.71 -14.62 -25.05
N GLY A 420 -9.18 -14.14 -26.17
CA GLY A 420 -9.05 -14.91 -27.40
C GLY A 420 -7.84 -15.87 -27.47
N TYR A 421 -6.80 -15.65 -26.67
CA TYR A 421 -5.56 -16.44 -26.76
C TYR A 421 -5.66 -17.78 -26.00
N SER A 422 -4.98 -18.80 -26.48
CA SER A 422 -4.91 -20.12 -25.83
C SER A 422 -3.51 -20.38 -25.30
N THR A 423 -3.40 -21.20 -24.25
CA THR A 423 -2.10 -21.50 -23.63
C THR A 423 -1.32 -22.57 -24.39
N ALA A 424 -0.01 -22.38 -24.52
CA ALA A 424 0.91 -23.31 -25.17
C ALA A 424 2.38 -22.99 -24.79
N GLY A 425 3.31 -23.90 -25.11
CA GLY A 425 4.74 -23.60 -25.01
C GLY A 425 5.31 -23.53 -23.59
N GLY A 426 6.56 -23.08 -23.51
CA GLY A 426 7.29 -22.69 -22.30
C GLY A 426 7.04 -21.23 -21.92
N THR A 427 7.95 -20.64 -21.15
CA THR A 427 7.78 -19.32 -20.53
C THR A 427 9.09 -18.53 -20.60
N ASP A 428 9.08 -17.31 -21.14
CA ASP A 428 10.22 -16.38 -21.11
C ASP A 428 9.81 -15.00 -20.57
N ILE A 429 9.84 -14.87 -19.25
CA ILE A 429 9.43 -13.63 -18.57
C ILE A 429 10.39 -12.47 -18.87
N TYR A 430 11.68 -12.77 -19.07
CA TYR A 430 12.70 -11.76 -19.30
C TYR A 430 12.54 -11.16 -20.69
N GLN A 431 12.27 -12.00 -21.71
CA GLN A 431 11.96 -11.52 -23.05
C GLN A 431 10.72 -10.61 -23.06
N ALA A 432 9.66 -10.98 -22.33
CA ALA A 432 8.45 -10.17 -22.21
C ALA A 432 8.73 -8.80 -21.57
N ALA A 433 9.46 -8.79 -20.45
CA ALA A 433 9.82 -7.55 -19.75
C ALA A 433 10.73 -6.64 -20.59
N ILE A 434 11.74 -7.21 -21.28
CA ILE A 434 12.58 -6.49 -22.24
C ILE A 434 11.70 -5.88 -23.34
N ARG A 435 10.77 -6.65 -23.89
CA ARG A 435 9.91 -6.15 -24.97
C ARG A 435 9.02 -5.00 -24.51
N ALA A 436 8.48 -5.08 -23.30
CA ALA A 436 7.71 -3.99 -22.72
C ALA A 436 8.58 -2.72 -22.53
N LEU A 437 9.81 -2.84 -22.05
CA LEU A 437 10.76 -1.72 -21.96
C LEU A 437 11.05 -1.11 -23.34
N GLU A 438 11.25 -1.93 -24.37
CA GLU A 438 11.47 -1.44 -25.74
C GLU A 438 10.26 -0.66 -26.28
N ILE A 439 9.04 -1.11 -25.99
CA ILE A 439 7.82 -0.39 -26.36
C ILE A 439 7.79 0.98 -25.65
N MET A 440 8.01 1.00 -24.33
CA MET A 440 8.00 2.25 -23.55
C MET A 440 9.12 3.22 -23.97
N GLY A 441 10.28 2.72 -24.38
CA GLY A 441 11.38 3.54 -24.90
C GLY A 441 11.04 4.30 -26.19
N GLY A 442 9.93 3.97 -26.84
CA GLY A 442 9.36 4.72 -27.96
C GLY A 442 8.59 5.99 -27.57
N TYR A 443 8.38 6.25 -26.27
CA TYR A 443 7.50 7.30 -25.76
C TYR A 443 8.23 8.32 -24.87
N ASP A 444 7.62 9.50 -24.70
CA ASP A 444 8.04 10.48 -23.69
C ASP A 444 7.32 10.20 -22.36
N LEU A 445 8.00 9.50 -21.46
CA LEU A 445 7.42 9.04 -20.20
C LEU A 445 7.22 10.14 -19.16
N ARG A 446 7.73 11.37 -19.36
CA ARG A 446 7.67 12.45 -18.36
C ARG A 446 6.23 12.82 -17.96
N GLY A 447 5.29 12.68 -18.90
CA GLY A 447 3.87 12.93 -18.67
C GLY A 447 3.12 11.80 -17.96
N TYR A 448 3.78 10.68 -17.67
CA TYR A 448 3.15 9.45 -17.21
C TYR A 448 3.77 8.91 -15.93
N THR A 449 3.05 8.01 -15.27
CA THR A 449 3.59 7.04 -14.32
C THR A 449 3.73 5.68 -15.03
N PRO A 450 4.92 5.35 -15.58
CA PRO A 450 5.12 4.14 -16.35
C PRO A 450 5.28 2.92 -15.42
N ALA A 451 4.68 1.78 -15.80
CA ALA A 451 4.84 0.52 -15.06
C ALA A 451 4.69 -0.70 -15.97
N ILE A 452 5.47 -1.75 -15.70
CA ILE A 452 5.32 -3.06 -16.33
C ILE A 452 4.69 -3.99 -15.31
N ILE A 453 3.58 -4.63 -15.67
CA ILE A 453 2.90 -5.62 -14.83
C ILE A 453 3.08 -7.00 -15.47
N LEU A 454 3.89 -7.84 -14.85
CA LEU A 454 4.19 -9.20 -15.28
C LEU A 454 3.31 -10.21 -14.54
N MET A 455 2.56 -11.03 -15.27
CA MET A 455 1.61 -12.00 -14.72
C MET A 455 1.98 -13.40 -15.17
N THR A 456 2.38 -14.28 -14.24
CA THR A 456 2.89 -15.62 -14.57
C THR A 456 2.70 -16.64 -13.44
N ASP A 457 2.46 -17.91 -13.81
CA ASP A 457 2.50 -19.08 -12.91
C ASP A 457 3.77 -19.94 -13.07
N GLY A 458 4.67 -19.53 -13.96
CA GLY A 458 5.71 -20.38 -14.51
C GLY A 458 7.12 -19.91 -14.19
N LYS A 459 8.05 -20.86 -14.18
CA LYS A 459 9.49 -20.57 -14.15
C LYS A 459 9.95 -20.22 -15.56
N SER A 460 10.66 -19.11 -15.70
CA SER A 460 11.28 -18.75 -16.97
C SER A 460 12.27 -19.83 -17.42
N ASN A 461 12.03 -20.37 -18.61
CA ASN A 461 12.82 -21.42 -19.25
C ASN A 461 13.13 -21.10 -20.72
N GLY A 462 12.96 -19.83 -21.09
CA GLY A 462 13.23 -19.30 -22.42
C GLY A 462 14.71 -19.06 -22.72
N ILE A 463 14.95 -18.19 -23.69
CA ILE A 463 16.29 -17.90 -24.21
C ILE A 463 16.98 -16.75 -23.46
N MET A 464 16.20 -15.85 -22.84
CA MET A 464 16.72 -14.72 -22.09
C MET A 464 16.85 -15.06 -20.60
N ASP A 465 17.77 -14.40 -19.93
CA ASP A 465 17.94 -14.45 -18.49
C ASP A 465 17.97 -13.06 -17.83
N PHE A 466 18.18 -13.02 -16.52
CA PHE A 466 18.26 -11.77 -15.77
C PHE A 466 19.42 -10.87 -16.21
N SER A 467 20.53 -11.44 -16.69
CA SER A 467 21.65 -10.65 -17.21
C SER A 467 21.28 -9.92 -18.49
N ASP A 468 20.48 -10.56 -19.36
CA ASP A 468 19.96 -9.91 -20.57
C ASP A 468 18.98 -8.78 -20.22
N PHE A 469 18.09 -9.02 -19.24
CA PHE A 469 17.14 -8.02 -18.77
C PHE A 469 17.83 -6.81 -18.12
N SER A 470 18.72 -7.03 -17.15
CA SER A 470 19.44 -5.95 -16.45
C SER A 470 20.24 -5.09 -17.41
N GLN A 471 20.90 -5.70 -18.41
CA GLN A 471 21.55 -4.95 -19.47
C GLN A 471 20.56 -4.07 -20.26
N ALA A 472 19.43 -4.62 -20.69
CA ALA A 472 18.44 -3.86 -21.44
C ALA A 472 17.83 -2.72 -20.61
N TYR A 473 17.61 -2.95 -19.31
CA TYR A 473 17.09 -1.96 -18.37
C TYR A 473 18.04 -0.78 -18.18
N ASP A 474 19.32 -1.06 -17.93
CA ASP A 474 20.36 -0.04 -17.77
C ASP A 474 20.58 0.75 -19.07
N GLU A 475 20.53 0.08 -20.22
CA GLU A 475 20.66 0.72 -21.53
C GLU A 475 19.46 1.62 -21.85
N ALA A 476 18.25 1.23 -21.41
CA ALA A 476 17.04 2.02 -21.58
C ALA A 476 17.06 3.28 -20.70
N GLY A 477 17.50 3.16 -19.44
CA GLY A 477 17.62 4.29 -18.51
C GLY A 477 16.29 5.00 -18.25
N LEU A 478 15.17 4.25 -18.28
CA LEU A 478 13.80 4.78 -18.21
C LEU A 478 13.23 4.82 -16.79
N ASP A 479 13.88 4.17 -15.82
CA ASP A 479 13.39 3.99 -14.44
C ASP A 479 11.92 3.51 -14.45
N VAL A 480 11.67 2.32 -14.99
CA VAL A 480 10.33 1.74 -15.09
C VAL A 480 10.22 0.55 -14.14
N PRO A 481 9.34 0.57 -13.13
CA PRO A 481 9.17 -0.56 -12.23
C PRO A 481 8.51 -1.76 -12.92
N VAL A 482 9.00 -2.95 -12.59
CA VAL A 482 8.38 -4.24 -12.94
C VAL A 482 7.69 -4.80 -11.71
N PHE A 483 6.36 -4.74 -11.72
CA PHE A 483 5.53 -5.42 -10.73
C PHE A 483 5.18 -6.80 -11.23
N SER A 484 5.31 -7.81 -10.37
CA SER A 484 4.98 -9.19 -10.73
C SER A 484 3.79 -9.68 -9.93
N ILE A 485 2.90 -10.45 -10.56
CA ILE A 485 1.76 -11.09 -9.92
C ILE A 485 1.91 -12.59 -10.11
N MET A 486 2.07 -13.30 -8.99
CA MET A 486 2.26 -14.74 -8.98
C MET A 486 0.94 -15.49 -9.07
N PHE A 487 0.94 -16.53 -9.90
CA PHE A 487 -0.15 -17.48 -10.06
C PHE A 487 0.33 -18.88 -9.71
N GLY A 488 -0.59 -19.78 -9.36
CA GLY A 488 -0.30 -21.22 -9.23
C GLY A 488 0.98 -21.56 -8.46
N ASP A 489 1.89 -22.29 -9.10
CA ASP A 489 3.17 -22.76 -8.54
C ASP A 489 4.38 -21.88 -8.97
N ALA A 490 4.17 -20.57 -9.19
CA ALA A 490 5.23 -19.65 -9.64
C ALA A 490 6.50 -19.70 -8.77
N GLU A 491 7.66 -19.50 -9.40
CA GLU A 491 8.95 -19.41 -8.70
C GLU A 491 9.26 -17.96 -8.32
N GLU A 492 9.05 -17.66 -7.04
CA GLU A 492 9.15 -16.32 -6.44
C GLU A 492 10.51 -15.64 -6.69
N GLY A 493 11.62 -16.37 -6.60
CA GLY A 493 12.96 -15.77 -6.65
C GLY A 493 13.32 -15.06 -7.97
N GLN A 494 12.82 -15.50 -9.13
CA GLN A 494 13.09 -14.80 -10.40
C GLN A 494 12.29 -13.49 -10.50
N LEU A 495 11.10 -13.47 -9.90
CA LEU A 495 10.22 -12.30 -9.90
C LEU A 495 10.69 -11.28 -8.86
N GLU A 496 11.18 -11.74 -7.71
CA GLU A 496 11.83 -10.89 -6.71
C GLU A 496 13.07 -10.22 -7.30
N GLU A 497 13.93 -10.96 -8.02
CA GLU A 497 15.13 -10.39 -8.66
C GLU A 497 14.79 -9.28 -9.67
N LEU A 498 13.72 -9.45 -10.47
CA LEU A 498 13.22 -8.41 -11.37
C LEU A 498 12.64 -7.20 -10.62
N ALA A 499 11.83 -7.47 -9.59
CA ALA A 499 11.17 -6.43 -8.81
C ALA A 499 12.20 -5.57 -8.06
N GLU A 500 13.12 -6.17 -7.33
CA GLU A 500 14.18 -5.47 -6.58
C GLU A 500 15.05 -4.63 -7.52
N TYR A 501 15.44 -5.17 -8.69
CA TYR A 501 16.29 -4.45 -9.64
C TYR A 501 15.62 -3.22 -10.25
N THR A 502 14.29 -3.19 -10.28
CA THR A 502 13.51 -2.13 -10.94
C THR A 502 12.69 -1.28 -9.98
N HIS A 503 12.90 -1.42 -8.67
CA HIS A 503 12.09 -0.76 -7.63
C HIS A 503 10.59 -1.12 -7.71
N GLY A 504 10.30 -2.33 -8.18
CA GLY A 504 8.97 -2.93 -8.23
C GLY A 504 8.63 -3.76 -6.99
N ARG A 505 7.60 -4.59 -7.11
CA ARG A 505 7.14 -5.50 -6.03
C ARG A 505 6.51 -6.76 -6.61
N VAL A 506 6.70 -7.88 -5.92
CA VAL A 506 5.95 -9.12 -6.19
C VAL A 506 4.68 -9.16 -5.33
N PHE A 507 3.56 -9.48 -5.98
CA PHE A 507 2.26 -9.68 -5.36
C PHE A 507 1.84 -11.14 -5.47
N ASP A 508 1.42 -11.72 -4.35
CA ASP A 508 0.95 -13.10 -4.32
C ASP A 508 -0.53 -13.19 -4.70
N GLY A 509 -0.82 -13.63 -5.93
CA GLY A 509 -2.17 -13.83 -6.43
C GLY A 509 -2.73 -15.24 -6.19
N ARG A 510 -2.02 -16.11 -5.46
CA ARG A 510 -2.43 -17.52 -5.28
C ARG A 510 -3.63 -17.68 -4.34
N GLU A 511 -3.75 -16.80 -3.35
CA GLU A 511 -4.88 -16.79 -2.41
C GLU A 511 -6.06 -15.95 -2.93
N ASP A 512 -5.78 -14.71 -3.32
CA ASP A 512 -6.76 -13.79 -3.91
C ASP A 512 -6.11 -12.97 -5.04
N LEU A 513 -6.21 -13.49 -6.26
CA LEU A 513 -5.67 -12.82 -7.44
C LEU A 513 -6.31 -11.45 -7.66
N VAL A 514 -7.61 -11.35 -7.42
CA VAL A 514 -8.35 -10.12 -7.64
C VAL A 514 -7.77 -9.04 -6.73
N GLU A 515 -7.57 -9.36 -5.46
CA GLU A 515 -6.94 -8.45 -4.51
C GLU A 515 -5.50 -8.09 -4.89
N ALA A 516 -4.67 -9.07 -5.27
CA ALA A 516 -3.31 -8.84 -5.72
C ALA A 516 -3.27 -7.88 -6.91
N PHE A 517 -4.15 -8.11 -7.90
CA PHE A 517 -4.25 -7.32 -9.11
C PHE A 517 -4.71 -5.88 -8.84
N ARG A 518 -5.72 -5.73 -7.98
CA ARG A 518 -6.21 -4.42 -7.54
C ARG A 518 -5.12 -3.65 -6.79
N SER A 519 -4.37 -4.35 -5.94
CA SER A 519 -3.25 -3.80 -5.19
C SER A 519 -2.23 -3.19 -6.15
N VAL A 520 -1.79 -3.93 -7.18
CA VAL A 520 -0.78 -3.47 -8.16
C VAL A 520 -1.15 -2.14 -8.81
N LYS A 521 -2.43 -1.90 -9.16
CA LYS A 521 -2.84 -0.61 -9.76
C LYS A 521 -2.67 0.59 -8.83
N GLY A 522 -2.47 0.39 -7.53
CA GLY A 522 -2.08 1.45 -6.61
C GLY A 522 -0.60 1.87 -6.72
N TYR A 523 0.25 1.00 -7.26
CA TYR A 523 1.70 1.15 -7.39
C TYR A 523 2.02 1.53 -8.85
N ASN A 524 2.19 2.82 -9.14
CA ASN A 524 2.54 3.35 -10.47
C ASN A 524 3.38 4.61 -10.36
#